data_AF-A0A527ZBF4-F1
#
_entry.id   AF-A0A527ZBF4-F1
#
_cell.length_a   1.000
_cell.length_b   1.000
_cell.length_c   1.000
_cell.angle_alpha   90.00
_cell.angle_beta   90.00
_cell.angle_gamma   90.00
#
_symmetry.space_group_name_H-M   'P 1'
#
loop_
_entity.id
_entity.type
_entity.pdbx_description
1 polymer ?
#
loop_
_entity_poly.entity_id
_entity_poly.type
_entity_poly.pdbx_seq_one_letter_code
_entity_poly.pdbx_strand_id
1 'polypeptide(L)' 'MIGLVLTALFVLAAIFAPWIAPYGNGEIVGDVWGPMSATHWLGTDNLGRDLLSRMIYGARVTLFIAVLATAL' A
#
# COMPACT_ATOMS: atom_id res chain seq x y z
N MET A 1 6.04 -4.44 23.97
CA MET A 1 5.44 -3.12 23.59
C MET A 1 5.74 -2.75 22.14
N ILE A 2 6.96 -2.94 21.63
CA ILE A 2 7.35 -2.62 20.24
C ILE A 2 6.41 -3.27 19.20
N GLY A 3 6.09 -4.56 19.36
CA GLY A 3 5.17 -5.25 18.44
C GLY A 3 3.80 -4.58 18.34
N LEU A 4 3.21 -4.18 19.47
CA LEU A 4 1.91 -3.47 19.48
C LEU A 4 1.98 -2.14 18.74
N VAL A 5 3.07 -1.39 18.91
CA VAL A 5 3.28 -0.12 18.19
C VAL A 5 3.38 -0.35 16.69
N LEU A 6 4.16 -1.33 16.25
CA LEU A 6 4.28 -1.67 14.83
C LEU A 6 2.94 -2.11 14.25
N THR A 7 2.22 -3.00 14.92
CA THR A 7 0.89 -3.43 14.47
C THR A 7 -0.08 -2.26 14.38
N ALA A 8 -0.10 -1.37 15.38
CA ALA A 8 -0.93 -0.18 15.34
C ALA A 8 -0.59 0.72 14.15
N LEU A 9 0.70 0.93 13.84
CA LEU A 9 1.13 1.70 12.67
C LEU A 9 0.66 1.07 11.35
N PHE A 10 0.78 -0.25 11.19
CA PHE A 10 0.28 -0.94 9.99
C PHE A 10 -1.24 -0.83 9.85
N VAL A 11 -1.98 -0.96 10.95
CA VAL A 11 -3.44 -0.79 10.95
C VAL A 11 -3.83 0.62 10.55
N LEU A 12 -3.16 1.65 11.11
CA LEU A 12 -3.40 3.04 10.75
C LEU A 12 -3.06 3.30 9.27
N ALA A 13 -1.93 2.80 8.78
CA ALA A 13 -1.55 2.91 7.37
C ALA A 13 -2.58 2.26 6.43
N ALA A 14 -3.11 1.10 6.81
CA ALA A 14 -4.16 0.40 6.07
C ALA A 14 -5.49 1.19 6.04
N ILE A 15 -5.92 1.75 7.18
CA ILE A 15 -7.16 2.54 7.26
C ILE A 15 -7.04 3.83 6.45
N PHE A 16 -5.92 4.53 6.58
CA PHE A 16 -5.66 5.81 5.94
C PHE A 16 -4.97 5.68 4.57
N ALA A 17 -4.97 4.49 3.98
CA ALA A 17 -4.35 4.22 2.69
C ALA A 17 -4.72 5.25 1.58
N PRO A 18 -5.99 5.67 1.41
CA PRO A 18 -6.37 6.64 0.38
C PRO A 18 -5.81 8.05 0.58
N TRP A 19 -5.33 8.39 1.78
CA TRP A 19 -4.78 9.71 2.09
C TRP A 19 -3.25 9.71 2.18
N ILE A 20 -2.65 8.54 2.42
CA ILE A 20 -1.19 8.39 2.56
C ILE A 20 -0.56 7.93 1.25
N ALA A 21 -1.26 7.13 0.44
CA ALA A 21 -0.73 6.65 -0.84
C ALA A 21 -0.54 7.83 -1.83
N PRO A 22 0.63 7.96 -2.48
CA PRO A 22 0.87 9.00 -3.48
C PRO A 22 -0.08 8.94 -4.69
N TYR A 23 -0.48 7.73 -5.09
CA TYR A 23 -1.30 7.49 -6.28
C TYR A 23 -2.47 6.54 -6.00
N GLY A 24 -3.47 6.54 -6.88
CA GLY A 24 -4.59 5.61 -6.79
C GLY A 24 -4.16 4.14 -6.95
N ASN A 25 -4.86 3.21 -6.29
CA ASN A 25 -4.52 1.78 -6.29
C ASN A 25 -4.30 1.15 -7.68
N GLY A 26 -5.08 1.60 -8.67
CA GLY A 26 -5.06 1.09 -10.04
C GLY A 26 -4.55 2.11 -11.07
N GLU A 27 -4.01 3.23 -10.62
CA GLU A 27 -3.61 4.32 -11.51
C GLU A 27 -2.27 4.00 -12.19
N ILE A 28 -2.23 4.14 -13.52
CA ILE A 28 -1.01 3.97 -14.32
C ILE A 28 -0.34 5.33 -14.40
N VAL A 29 0.83 5.47 -13.80
CA VAL A 29 1.45 6.77 -13.48
C VAL A 29 2.90 6.89 -13.98
N GLY A 30 3.51 5.79 -14.42
CA GLY A 30 4.86 5.79 -14.96
C GLY A 30 5.09 4.69 -15.98
N ASP A 31 6.35 4.54 -16.39
CA ASP A 31 6.76 3.51 -17.33
C ASP A 31 6.67 2.12 -16.73
N VAL A 32 6.58 1.10 -17.58
CA VAL A 32 6.63 -0.30 -17.17
C VAL A 32 8.03 -0.61 -16.61
N TRP A 33 8.09 -1.16 -15.40
CA TRP A 33 9.35 -1.44 -14.68
C TRP A 33 10.26 -0.21 -14.52
N GLY A 34 9.65 0.95 -14.28
CA GLY A 34 10.35 2.18 -13.98
C GLY A 34 11.17 2.06 -12.68
N PRO A 35 12.40 2.59 -12.66
CA PRO A 35 13.27 2.52 -11.49
C PRO A 35 12.78 3.40 -10.34
N MET A 36 13.39 3.21 -9.18
CA MET A 36 13.18 4.05 -8.00
C MET A 36 13.48 5.52 -8.34
N SER A 37 12.58 6.43 -7.97
CA SER A 37 12.71 7.86 -8.24
C SER A 37 12.01 8.70 -7.17
N ALA A 38 12.20 10.02 -7.20
CA ALA A 38 11.54 10.94 -6.27
C ALA A 38 10.00 10.95 -6.44
N THR A 39 9.50 10.61 -7.62
CA THR A 39 8.06 10.46 -7.91
C THR A 39 7.57 9.06 -7.57
N HIS A 40 8.36 8.03 -7.85
CA HIS A 40 8.03 6.63 -7.56
C HIS A 40 9.06 6.04 -6.60
N TRP A 41 8.83 6.15 -5.30
CA TRP A 41 9.83 5.84 -4.27
C TRP A 41 10.32 4.39 -4.32
N LEU A 42 9.43 3.47 -4.70
CA LEU A 42 9.74 2.05 -4.88
C LEU A 42 9.79 1.62 -6.36
N GLY A 43 9.67 2.58 -7.29
CA GLY A 43 9.51 2.30 -8.72
C GLY A 43 8.09 1.89 -9.09
N THR A 44 7.93 1.41 -10.33
CA THR A 44 6.64 0.98 -10.88
C THR A 44 6.63 -0.50 -11.24
N ASP A 45 5.43 -1.06 -11.32
CA ASP A 45 5.23 -2.47 -11.70
C ASP A 45 5.18 -2.70 -13.22
N ASN A 46 4.83 -3.92 -13.62
CA ASN A 46 4.68 -4.34 -15.01
C ASN A 46 3.57 -3.60 -15.79
N LEU A 47 2.69 -2.86 -15.11
CA LEU A 47 1.63 -2.05 -15.71
C LEU A 47 1.92 -0.55 -15.59
N GLY A 48 3.07 -0.15 -15.03
CA GLY A 48 3.41 1.26 -14.81
C GLY A 48 2.72 1.89 -13.59
N ARG A 49 2.24 1.08 -12.65
CA ARG A 49 1.62 1.56 -11.39
C ARG A 49 2.67 1.72 -10.30
N ASP A 50 2.51 2.71 -9.44
CA ASP A 50 3.42 2.96 -8.31
C ASP A 50 3.39 1.81 -7.27
N LEU A 51 4.56 1.23 -7.00
CA LEU A 51 4.69 0.08 -6.10
C LEU A 51 4.41 0.43 -4.64
N LEU A 52 4.78 1.64 -4.19
CA LEU A 52 4.53 2.08 -2.81
C LEU A 52 3.03 2.18 -2.53
N SER A 53 2.29 2.84 -3.41
CA SER A 53 0.83 2.95 -3.35
C SER A 53 0.20 1.56 -3.33
N ARG A 54 0.66 0.65 -4.20
CA ARG A 54 0.16 -0.74 -4.22
C ARG A 54 0.42 -1.49 -2.92
N MET A 55 1.58 -1.31 -2.27
CA MET A 55 1.85 -1.91 -0.96
C MET A 55 0.93 -1.37 0.13
N ILE A 56 0.72 -0.05 0.19
CA ILE A 56 -0.14 0.60 1.18
C ILE A 56 -1.60 0.10 1.05
N TYR A 57 -2.13 0.10 -0.17
CA TYR A 57 -3.47 -0.44 -0.42
C TYR A 57 -3.52 -1.97 -0.23
N GLY A 58 -2.45 -2.69 -0.52
CA GLY A 58 -2.34 -4.12 -0.24
C GLY A 58 -2.52 -4.42 1.25
N ALA A 59 -1.89 -3.63 2.12
CA ALA A 59 -2.08 -3.74 3.57
C ALA A 59 -3.55 -3.54 3.98
N ARG A 60 -4.27 -2.61 3.35
CA ARG A 60 -5.71 -2.40 3.58
C ARG A 60 -6.53 -3.64 3.23
N VAL A 61 -6.27 -4.25 2.08
CA VAL A 61 -6.96 -5.48 1.64
C VAL A 61 -6.66 -6.64 2.58
N THR A 62 -5.40 -6.84 2.96
CA THR A 62 -5.00 -7.89 3.90
C THR A 62 -5.69 -7.73 5.26
N LEU A 63 -5.71 -6.51 5.80
CA LEU A 63 -6.39 -6.24 7.07
C LEU A 63 -7.89 -6.53 6.98
N PHE A 64 -8.54 -6.11 5.90
CA PHE A 64 -9.96 -6.37 5.68
C PHE A 64 -10.27 -7.87 5.62
N ILE A 65 -9.48 -8.64 4.87
CA ILE A 65 -9.63 -10.10 4.78
C ILE A 65 -9.42 -10.75 6.16
N ALA A 66 -8.38 -10.35 6.90
CA ALA A 66 -8.09 -10.91 8.22
C ALA A 66 -9.24 -10.68 9.22
N VAL A 67 -9.80 -9.47 9.24
CA VAL A 67 -10.94 -9.12 10.10
C VAL A 67 -12.17 -9.94 9.73
N LEU A 68 -12.51 -10.01 8.44
CA LEU A 68 -13.67 -10.80 7.99
C LEU A 68 -13.51 -12.28 8.31
N ALA A 69 -12.33 -12.86 8.05
CA ALA A 69 -12.05 -14.27 8.32
C ALA A 69 -12.11 -14.63 9.80
N THR A 70 -11.80 -13.68 10.69
CA THR A 70 -11.88 -13.89 12.15
C THR A 70 -13.29 -13.71 12.69
N ALA A 71 -14.10 -12.86 12.04
CA ALA A 71 -15.46 -12.56 12.47
C ALA A 71 -16.51 -13.59 12.03
N LEU A 72 -16.21 -14.37 10.98
CA LEU A 72 -17.04 -15.48 10.47
C LEU A 72 -16.74 -16.79 11.21
#